data_AF-A0A2G5UGS1-F1
#
_entry.id   AF-A0A2G5UGS1-F1
#
_cell.length_a   1.000
_cell.length_b   1.000
_cell.length_c   1.000
_cell.angle_alpha   90.00
_cell.angle_beta   90.00
_cell.angle_gamma   90.00
#
_symmetry.space_group_name_H-M   'P 1'
#
loop_
_entity.id
_entity.type
_entity.pdbx_description
1 polymer ?
#
loop_
_entity_poly.entity_id
_entity_poly.type
_entity_poly.pdbx_seq_one_letter_code
_entity_poly.pdbx_strand_id
1 'polypeptide(L)'
;MAGYPSLPSIDESLIQSDPKVEDRVETTSTKMTACERLQSYTPGLLLQVFALFKFSFVLYLSINGRWNEKEMPIVILVLGHNTLLLLAATFQDFCTLVLCWITTCATFILHIILLVTVPIFVTSYFASDTARTVRIPNEWKLFRELINYQSAEERRFNDGIQNGMNVEMFLLVLVFIFGIQMALINSTLNAKLDQLKREKQLREKRNSVYLV
;
A
#
# COMPACT_ATOMS: atom_id res chain seq x y z
N MET A 1 -53.32 -29.97 12.79
CA MET A 1 -51.97 -29.37 12.74
C MET A 1 -51.06 -30.39 12.07
N ALA A 2 -50.68 -30.13 10.83
CA ALA A 2 -49.83 -31.03 10.05
C ALA A 2 -48.37 -30.86 10.51
N GLY A 3 -47.76 -31.95 10.97
CA GLY A 3 -46.34 -32.00 11.32
C GLY A 3 -45.50 -32.23 10.06
N TYR A 4 -44.50 -31.38 9.85
CA TYR A 4 -43.45 -31.64 8.87
C TYR A 4 -42.50 -32.72 9.42
N PRO A 5 -42.18 -33.77 8.67
CA PRO A 5 -41.09 -34.66 9.04
C PRO A 5 -39.76 -33.95 8.76
N SER A 6 -38.90 -33.88 9.79
CA SER A 6 -37.50 -33.50 9.67
C SER A 6 -36.76 -34.47 8.75
N LEU A 7 -36.04 -33.94 7.75
CA LEU A 7 -35.12 -34.72 6.94
C LEU A 7 -34.07 -35.40 7.84
N PRO A 8 -33.71 -36.66 7.58
CA PRO A 8 -32.61 -37.30 8.29
C PRO A 8 -31.31 -36.57 7.94
N SER A 9 -30.57 -36.17 8.97
CA SER A 9 -29.17 -35.76 8.87
C SER A 9 -28.38 -36.93 8.30
N ILE A 10 -28.05 -36.86 7.01
CA ILE A 10 -27.14 -37.81 6.36
C ILE A 10 -25.76 -37.56 6.98
N ASP A 11 -25.26 -38.56 7.70
CA ASP A 11 -23.93 -38.59 8.28
C ASP A 11 -22.85 -38.28 7.22
N GLU A 12 -22.21 -37.11 7.33
CA GLU A 12 -21.06 -36.69 6.52
C GLU A 12 -19.84 -37.61 6.65
N SER A 13 -19.86 -38.57 7.58
CA SER A 13 -18.77 -39.54 7.83
C SER A 13 -18.88 -40.82 6.98
N LEU A 14 -20.00 -41.07 6.30
CA LEU A 14 -20.22 -42.25 5.46
C LEU A 14 -19.90 -42.04 3.98
N ILE A 15 -19.60 -40.80 3.58
CA ILE A 15 -19.13 -40.45 2.23
C ILE A 15 -17.60 -40.41 2.25
N GLN A 16 -16.98 -41.48 2.72
CA GLN A 16 -15.54 -41.64 2.62
C GLN A 16 -15.26 -43.05 2.10
N SER A 17 -14.38 -43.11 1.10
CA SER A 17 -13.77 -44.29 0.50
C SER A 17 -14.58 -45.09 -0.52
N ASP A 18 -14.76 -44.51 -1.72
CA ASP A 18 -14.77 -45.34 -2.93
C ASP A 18 -13.51 -44.98 -3.77
N PRO A 19 -12.44 -45.80 -3.74
CA PRO A 19 -11.13 -45.44 -4.31
C PRO A 19 -11.16 -45.21 -5.83
N LYS A 20 -12.19 -45.74 -6.52
CA LYS A 20 -12.42 -45.50 -7.95
C LYS A 20 -12.93 -44.10 -8.28
N VAL A 21 -13.54 -43.41 -7.32
CA VAL A 21 -14.03 -42.02 -7.49
C VAL A 21 -12.88 -41.05 -7.25
N GLU A 22 -11.98 -41.33 -6.30
CA GLU A 22 -10.72 -40.58 -6.13
C GLU A 22 -9.86 -40.64 -7.40
N ASP A 23 -9.66 -41.83 -7.98
CA ASP A 23 -8.85 -41.99 -9.22
C ASP A 23 -9.43 -41.25 -10.44
N ARG A 24 -10.76 -41.16 -10.57
CA ARG A 24 -11.41 -40.42 -11.68
C ARG A 24 -11.40 -38.90 -11.50
N VAL A 25 -11.47 -38.42 -10.25
CA VAL A 25 -11.32 -37.00 -9.93
C VAL A 25 -9.85 -36.57 -10.07
N GLU A 26 -8.89 -37.43 -9.71
CA GLU A 26 -7.47 -37.18 -9.89
C GLU A 26 -7.05 -37.14 -11.37
N THR A 27 -7.64 -37.98 -12.22
CA THR A 27 -7.31 -38.00 -13.67
C THR A 27 -7.91 -36.84 -14.46
N THR A 28 -8.97 -36.19 -13.95
CA THR A 28 -9.56 -34.96 -14.54
C THR A 28 -9.11 -33.68 -13.82
N SER A 29 -8.36 -33.81 -12.73
CA SER A 29 -7.62 -32.73 -12.09
C SER A 29 -6.38 -32.45 -12.93
N THR A 30 -6.50 -31.50 -13.85
CA THR A 30 -5.36 -30.91 -14.56
C THR A 30 -4.24 -30.70 -13.55
N LYS A 31 -3.16 -31.48 -13.66
CA LYS A 31 -1.99 -31.37 -12.79
C LYS A 31 -1.52 -29.93 -12.87
N MET A 32 -1.84 -29.12 -11.85
CA MET A 32 -1.38 -27.75 -11.76
C MET A 32 0.14 -27.78 -11.93
N THR A 33 0.59 -27.19 -13.03
CA THR A 33 2.01 -27.18 -13.37
C THR A 33 2.74 -26.46 -12.24
N ALA A 34 3.97 -26.85 -11.89
CA ALA A 34 4.73 -26.20 -10.81
C ALA A 34 4.81 -24.67 -10.99
N CYS A 35 4.77 -24.19 -12.25
CA CYS A 35 4.67 -22.79 -12.63
C CYS A 35 3.40 -22.07 -12.11
N GLU A 36 2.22 -22.72 -12.15
CA GLU A 36 0.97 -22.15 -11.67
C GLU A 36 0.92 -22.08 -10.13
N ARG A 37 1.53 -23.06 -9.47
CA ARG A 37 1.73 -23.01 -8.01
C ARG A 37 2.64 -21.83 -7.66
N LEU A 38 3.78 -21.70 -8.34
CA LEU A 38 4.72 -20.60 -8.11
C LEU A 38 4.06 -19.23 -8.32
N GLN A 39 3.28 -19.05 -9.39
CA GLN A 39 2.54 -17.80 -9.65
C GLN A 39 1.53 -17.45 -8.56
N SER A 40 0.92 -18.44 -7.91
CA SER A 40 -0.04 -18.18 -6.82
C SER A 40 0.64 -17.72 -5.51
N TYR A 41 1.86 -18.19 -5.23
CA TYR A 41 2.61 -17.83 -4.01
C TYR A 41 3.50 -16.59 -4.16
N THR A 42 3.95 -16.29 -5.38
CA THR A 42 4.84 -15.15 -5.68
C THR A 42 4.31 -13.81 -5.17
N PRO A 43 3.04 -13.39 -5.40
CA PRO A 43 2.58 -12.08 -4.94
C PRO A 43 2.57 -11.95 -3.41
N GLY A 44 2.22 -13.03 -2.70
CA GLY A 44 2.25 -13.06 -1.24
C GLY A 44 3.66 -12.99 -0.66
N LEU A 45 4.61 -13.72 -1.24
CA LEU A 45 6.03 -13.64 -0.86
C LEU A 45 6.62 -12.26 -1.14
N LEU A 46 6.29 -11.66 -2.29
CA LEU A 46 6.80 -10.34 -2.67
C LEU A 46 6.22 -9.24 -1.76
N LEU A 47 4.96 -9.37 -1.34
CA LEU A 47 4.36 -8.51 -0.32
C LEU A 47 5.06 -8.65 1.05
N GLN A 48 5.42 -9.86 1.47
CA GLN A 48 6.14 -10.09 2.73
C GLN A 48 7.54 -9.46 2.71
N VAL A 49 8.32 -9.71 1.65
CA VAL A 49 9.66 -9.13 1.49
C VAL A 49 9.58 -7.60 1.46
N PHE A 50 8.63 -7.05 0.72
CA PHE A 50 8.40 -5.60 0.65
C PHE A 50 8.01 -5.02 2.01
N ALA A 51 7.06 -5.63 2.71
CA ALA A 51 6.61 -5.16 4.02
C ALA A 51 7.74 -5.19 5.06
N LEU A 52 8.57 -6.23 5.04
CA LEU A 52 9.70 -6.39 5.95
C LEU A 52 10.80 -5.36 5.68
N PHE A 53 11.11 -5.12 4.40
CA PHE A 53 12.08 -4.08 4.00
C PHE A 53 11.58 -2.69 4.38
N LYS A 54 10.34 -2.36 4.04
CA LYS A 54 9.72 -1.07 4.36
C LYS A 54 9.66 -0.83 5.86
N PHE A 55 9.23 -1.84 6.64
CA PHE A 55 9.18 -1.74 8.10
C PHE A 55 10.57 -1.53 8.70
N SER A 56 11.58 -2.29 8.25
CA SER A 56 12.96 -2.16 8.75
C SER A 56 13.53 -0.77 8.45
N PHE A 57 13.27 -0.22 7.26
CA PHE A 57 13.70 1.12 6.89
C PHE A 57 13.03 2.20 7.74
N VAL A 58 11.70 2.12 7.92
CA VAL A 58 10.96 3.05 8.77
C VAL A 58 11.42 2.96 10.23
N LEU A 59 11.63 1.75 10.75
CA LEU A 59 12.11 1.52 12.11
C LEU A 59 13.51 2.13 12.31
N TYR A 60 14.41 1.96 11.34
CA TYR A 60 15.75 2.56 11.37
C TYR A 60 15.68 4.10 11.44
N LEU A 61 14.81 4.73 10.65
CA LEU A 61 14.60 6.18 10.71
C LEU A 61 14.01 6.60 12.06
N SER A 62 13.02 5.86 12.57
CA SER A 62 12.37 6.16 13.85
C SER A 62 13.34 6.07 15.04
N ILE A 63 14.30 5.13 15.02
CA ILE A 63 15.26 4.97 16.12
C ILE A 63 16.39 6.02 16.05
N ASN A 64 16.86 6.35 14.85
CA ASN A 64 17.99 7.28 14.68
C ASN A 64 17.58 8.76 14.60
N GLY A 65 16.28 9.03 14.41
CA GLY A 65 15.75 10.39 14.38
C GLY A 65 15.70 11.04 15.77
N ARG A 66 16.12 12.30 15.86
CA ARG A 66 15.92 13.14 17.04
C ARG A 66 14.54 13.79 16.95
N TRP A 67 13.50 13.04 17.29
CA TRP A 67 12.11 13.50 17.18
C TRP A 67 11.72 14.43 18.32
N ASN A 68 11.01 15.50 18.00
CA ASN A 68 10.40 16.35 19.02
C ASN A 68 9.14 15.69 19.61
N GLU A 69 8.73 16.09 20.81
CA GLU A 69 7.52 15.57 21.47
C GLU A 69 6.25 15.75 20.62
N LYS A 70 6.19 16.81 19.81
CA LYS A 70 5.06 17.07 18.89
C LYS A 70 5.04 16.15 17.67
N GLU A 71 6.19 15.60 17.28
CA GLU A 71 6.35 14.74 16.10
C GLU A 71 6.18 13.25 16.48
N MET A 72 6.41 12.91 17.74
CA MET A 72 6.32 11.54 18.25
C MET A 72 5.01 10.82 17.92
N PRO A 73 3.82 11.43 18.08
CA PRO A 73 2.55 10.79 17.72
C PRO A 73 2.47 10.41 16.23
N ILE A 74 3.04 11.23 15.35
CA ILE A 74 3.07 10.99 13.91
C ILE A 74 3.97 9.79 13.62
N VAL A 75 5.15 9.74 14.22
CA VAL A 75 6.08 8.60 14.08
C VAL A 75 5.45 7.29 14.56
N ILE A 76 4.74 7.32 15.69
CA ILE A 76 4.01 6.15 16.22
C ILE A 76 2.90 5.71 15.26
N LEU A 77 2.12 6.64 14.71
CA LEU A 77 1.08 6.32 13.72
C LEU A 77 1.68 5.69 12.45
N VAL A 78 2.80 6.24 11.95
CA VAL A 78 3.51 5.71 10.79
C VAL A 78 4.05 4.30 11.08
N LEU A 79 4.67 4.09 12.24
CA LEU A 79 5.11 2.76 12.67
C LEU A 79 3.93 1.79 12.77
N GLY A 80 2.83 2.19 13.41
CA GLY A 80 1.63 1.38 13.54
C GLY A 80 1.04 0.95 12.21
N HIS A 81 0.97 1.86 11.23
CA HIS A 81 0.51 1.52 9.87
C HIS A 81 1.45 0.52 9.18
N ASN A 82 2.78 0.67 9.32
CA ASN A 82 3.73 -0.28 8.76
C ASN A 82 3.70 -1.64 9.47
N THR A 83 3.43 -1.67 10.78
CA THR A 83 3.18 -2.91 11.53
C THR A 83 1.92 -3.60 11.03
N LEU A 84 0.83 -2.87 10.78
CA LEU A 84 -0.40 -3.42 10.21
C LEU A 84 -0.15 -4.06 8.84
N LEU A 85 0.66 -3.43 7.98
CA LEU A 85 1.08 -3.99 6.70
C LEU A 85 1.88 -5.27 6.88
N LEU A 86 2.85 -5.29 7.80
CA LEU A 86 3.66 -6.48 8.10
C LEU A 86 2.79 -7.63 8.62
N LEU A 87 1.82 -7.32 9.49
CA LEU A 87 0.86 -8.26 10.04
C LEU A 87 0.00 -8.87 8.92
N ALA A 88 -0.55 -8.03 8.05
CA ALA A 88 -1.37 -8.45 6.91
C ALA A 88 -0.57 -9.28 5.89
N ALA A 89 0.70 -8.93 5.66
CA ALA A 89 1.59 -9.70 4.79
C ALA A 89 1.96 -11.07 5.39
N THR A 90 2.11 -11.14 6.72
CA THR A 90 2.49 -12.38 7.42
C THR A 90 1.34 -13.37 7.50
N PHE A 91 0.17 -12.94 8.00
CA PHE A 91 -0.99 -13.82 8.13
C PHE A 91 -1.68 -14.09 6.79
N GLN A 92 -1.63 -13.13 5.86
CA GLN A 92 -2.33 -13.20 4.58
C GLN A 92 -3.84 -13.48 4.72
N ASP A 93 -4.43 -13.13 5.87
CA ASP A 93 -5.86 -13.28 6.12
C ASP A 93 -6.64 -12.26 5.31
N PHE A 94 -7.74 -12.70 4.68
CA PHE A 94 -8.53 -11.87 3.78
C PHE A 94 -9.02 -10.58 4.46
N CYS A 95 -9.48 -10.67 5.71
CA CYS A 95 -9.94 -9.52 6.49
C CYS A 95 -8.79 -8.50 6.73
N THR A 96 -7.62 -8.99 7.14
CA THR A 96 -6.46 -8.12 7.41
C THR A 96 -5.92 -7.46 6.15
N LEU A 97 -5.91 -8.18 5.01
CA LEU A 97 -5.50 -7.66 3.71
C LEU A 97 -6.47 -6.58 3.20
N VAL A 98 -7.79 -6.76 3.39
CA VAL A 98 -8.79 -5.75 3.03
C VAL A 98 -8.67 -4.50 3.91
N LEU A 99 -8.51 -4.67 5.23
CA LEU A 99 -8.28 -3.53 6.14
C LEU A 99 -6.98 -2.78 5.79
N CYS A 100 -5.91 -3.52 5.49
CA CYS A 100 -4.65 -2.95 5.04
C CYS A 100 -4.82 -2.21 3.70
N TRP A 101 -5.60 -2.76 2.77
CA TRP A 101 -5.91 -2.10 1.49
C TRP A 101 -6.66 -0.78 1.70
N ILE A 102 -7.72 -0.76 2.52
CA ILE A 102 -8.50 0.45 2.82
C ILE A 102 -7.62 1.54 3.43
N THR A 103 -6.84 1.18 4.46
CA THR A 103 -5.95 2.14 5.14
C THR A 103 -4.85 2.65 4.21
N THR A 104 -4.24 1.77 3.42
CA THR A 104 -3.23 2.15 2.40
C THR A 104 -3.84 3.10 1.37
N CYS A 105 -5.06 2.84 0.91
CA CYS A 105 -5.76 3.68 -0.06
C CYS A 105 -6.05 5.08 0.50
N ALA A 106 -6.52 5.16 1.75
CA ALA A 106 -6.73 6.42 2.45
C ALA A 106 -5.43 7.22 2.60
N THR A 107 -4.34 6.56 2.99
CA THR A 107 -3.02 7.21 3.08
C THR A 107 -2.54 7.67 1.70
N PHE A 108 -2.69 6.87 0.66
CA PHE A 108 -2.26 7.22 -0.69
C PHE A 108 -2.95 8.47 -1.22
N ILE A 109 -4.27 8.57 -1.05
CA ILE A 109 -5.05 9.77 -1.41
C ILE A 109 -4.54 10.99 -0.64
N LEU A 110 -4.28 10.85 0.66
CA LEU A 110 -3.75 11.94 1.47
C LEU A 110 -2.37 12.41 0.97
N HIS A 111 -1.48 11.50 0.59
CA HIS A 111 -0.17 11.85 0.02
C HIS A 111 -0.32 12.55 -1.34
N ILE A 112 -1.28 12.15 -2.19
CA ILE A 112 -1.57 12.85 -3.44
C ILE A 112 -2.08 14.28 -3.17
N ILE A 113 -3.00 14.44 -2.22
CA ILE A 113 -3.51 15.76 -1.84
C ILE A 113 -2.37 16.64 -1.34
N LEU A 114 -1.47 16.11 -0.51
CA LEU A 114 -0.29 16.83 -0.04
C LEU A 114 0.67 17.17 -1.20
N LEU A 115 0.85 16.26 -2.16
CA LEU A 115 1.70 16.49 -3.33
C LEU A 115 1.18 17.65 -4.20
N VAL A 116 -0.13 17.85 -4.27
CA VAL A 116 -0.72 18.98 -5.01
C VAL A 116 -0.72 20.26 -4.18
N THR A 117 -1.10 20.17 -2.91
CA THR A 117 -1.30 21.35 -2.05
C THR A 117 0.01 22.00 -1.60
N VAL A 118 1.06 21.21 -1.31
CA VAL A 118 2.35 21.74 -0.84
C VAL A 118 3.01 22.64 -1.90
N PRO A 119 3.16 22.23 -3.18
CA PRO A 119 3.72 23.12 -4.21
C PRO A 119 2.88 24.38 -4.43
N ILE A 120 1.54 24.29 -4.39
CA ILE A 120 0.66 25.47 -4.51
C ILE A 120 0.89 26.44 -3.34
N PHE A 121 1.02 25.93 -2.12
CA PHE A 121 1.26 26.78 -0.94
C PHE A 121 2.66 27.41 -0.99
N VAL A 122 3.67 26.63 -1.35
CA VAL A 122 5.06 27.10 -1.48
C VAL A 122 5.17 28.18 -2.56
N THR A 123 4.60 27.96 -3.74
CA THR A 123 4.61 28.94 -4.85
C THR A 123 3.82 30.20 -4.52
N SER A 124 2.63 30.08 -3.91
CA SER A 124 1.82 31.23 -3.50
C SER A 124 2.45 32.04 -2.36
N TYR A 125 3.10 31.39 -1.41
CA TYR A 125 3.88 32.05 -0.35
C TYR A 125 5.02 32.88 -0.95
N PHE A 126 5.81 32.29 -1.84
CA PHE A 126 6.91 33.01 -2.50
C PHE A 126 6.41 34.15 -3.40
N ALA A 127 5.34 33.93 -4.18
CA ALA A 127 4.75 34.98 -5.01
C ALA A 127 4.28 36.19 -4.19
N SER A 128 3.65 35.94 -3.03
CA SER A 128 3.18 36.98 -2.10
C SER A 128 4.35 37.76 -1.45
N ASP A 129 5.45 37.09 -1.12
CA ASP A 129 6.63 37.72 -0.50
C ASP A 129 7.41 38.58 -1.51
N THR A 130 7.54 38.15 -2.77
CA THR A 130 8.05 39.01 -3.86
C THR A 130 7.15 40.22 -4.11
N ALA A 131 5.82 40.08 -4.03
CA ALA A 131 4.91 41.20 -4.24
C ALA A 131 4.99 42.27 -3.13
N ARG A 132 5.29 41.87 -1.89
CA ARG A 132 5.47 42.79 -0.75
C ARG A 132 6.81 43.53 -0.77
N THR A 133 7.82 43.00 -1.44
CA THR A 133 9.20 43.55 -1.44
C THR A 133 9.50 44.46 -2.64
N VAL A 134 8.64 44.53 -3.67
CA VAL A 134 8.87 45.35 -4.87
C VAL A 134 8.23 46.74 -4.74
N ARG A 135 8.91 47.62 -4.00
CA ARG A 135 8.87 49.09 -4.20
C ARG A 135 10.29 49.65 -4.07
N ILE A 136 11.17 49.21 -4.97
CA ILE A 136 12.56 49.70 -5.03
C ILE A 136 12.60 50.84 -6.06
N PRO A 137 13.03 52.06 -5.69
CA PRO A 137 13.21 53.18 -6.62
C PRO A 137 14.22 52.82 -7.73
N ASN A 138 13.97 53.26 -8.96
CA ASN A 138 14.78 52.90 -10.14
C ASN A 138 16.29 53.19 -10.00
N GLU A 139 16.67 54.16 -9.16
CA GLU A 139 18.06 54.55 -8.93
C GLU A 139 18.87 53.52 -8.12
N TRP A 140 18.20 52.69 -7.31
CA TRP A 140 18.84 51.64 -6.51
C TRP A 140 19.09 50.34 -7.30
N LYS A 141 18.47 50.19 -8.47
CA LYS A 141 18.62 49.01 -9.34
C LYS A 141 20.02 48.94 -9.96
N LEU A 142 20.54 50.09 -10.35
CA LEU A 142 21.87 50.24 -10.97
C LEU A 142 23.02 50.03 -9.97
N PHE A 143 22.79 50.36 -8.69
CA PHE A 143 23.75 50.09 -7.61
C PHE A 143 23.75 48.61 -7.17
N ARG A 144 22.58 47.95 -7.25
CA ARG A 144 22.38 46.52 -6.96
C ARG A 144 23.00 45.61 -8.02
N GLU A 145 23.05 46.04 -9.28
CA GLU A 145 23.77 45.33 -10.36
C GLU A 145 25.29 45.51 -10.31
N LEU A 146 25.79 46.64 -9.78
CA LEU A 146 27.23 46.92 -9.71
C LEU A 146 27.95 46.21 -8.54
N ILE A 147 27.23 45.91 -7.46
CA ILE A 147 27.73 45.17 -6.30
C ILE A 147 27.16 43.76 -6.40
N ASN A 148 27.84 42.90 -7.16
CA ASN A 148 27.53 41.48 -7.29
C ASN A 148 27.84 40.72 -5.99
N TYR A 149 27.09 41.04 -4.93
CA TYR A 149 26.93 40.24 -3.73
C TYR A 149 25.59 39.54 -3.92
N GLN A 150 25.60 38.21 -4.11
CA GLN A 150 24.41 37.38 -3.88
C GLN A 150 23.76 37.85 -2.58
N SER A 151 22.66 38.58 -2.71
CA SER A 151 22.04 39.21 -1.55
C SER A 151 21.61 38.12 -0.58
N ALA A 152 21.66 38.37 0.73
CA ALA A 152 21.20 37.37 1.71
C ALA A 152 19.76 36.91 1.44
N GLU A 153 18.96 37.75 0.77
CA GLU A 153 17.61 37.44 0.27
C GLU A 153 17.62 36.46 -0.90
N GLU A 154 18.51 36.61 -1.88
CA GLU A 154 18.64 35.69 -3.02
C GLU A 154 19.14 34.30 -2.59
N ARG A 155 20.02 34.25 -1.58
CA ARG A 155 20.42 32.98 -0.95
C ARG A 155 19.26 32.30 -0.24
N ARG A 156 18.49 33.05 0.57
CA ARG A 156 17.27 32.53 1.23
C ARG A 156 16.21 32.09 0.23
N PHE A 157 16.11 32.77 -0.92
CA PHE A 157 15.20 32.42 -1.99
C PHE A 157 15.61 31.11 -2.67
N ASN A 158 16.88 30.97 -3.06
CA ASN A 158 17.41 29.72 -3.63
C ASN A 158 17.34 28.55 -2.64
N ASP A 159 17.66 28.78 -1.36
CA ASP A 159 17.51 27.77 -0.30
C ASP A 159 16.03 27.37 -0.12
N GLY A 160 15.11 28.33 -0.21
CA GLY A 160 13.67 28.10 -0.14
C GLY A 160 13.14 27.27 -1.31
N ILE A 161 13.56 27.58 -2.53
CA ILE A 161 13.23 26.81 -3.74
C ILE A 161 13.81 25.40 -3.64
N GLN A 162 15.07 25.27 -3.24
CA GLN A 162 15.75 23.98 -3.16
C GLN A 162 15.14 23.09 -2.07
N ASN A 163 14.77 23.65 -0.92
CA ASN A 163 14.03 22.92 0.11
C ASN A 163 12.63 22.52 -0.35
N GLY A 164 11.92 23.40 -1.08
CA GLY A 164 10.63 23.08 -1.69
C GLY A 164 10.71 21.91 -2.67
N MET A 165 11.70 21.95 -3.59
CA MET A 165 11.97 20.85 -4.52
C MET A 165 12.35 19.54 -3.81
N ASN A 166 13.14 19.61 -2.74
CA ASN A 166 13.51 18.42 -1.96
C ASN A 166 12.27 17.77 -1.30
N VAL A 167 11.36 18.59 -0.76
CA VAL A 167 10.10 18.10 -0.16
C VAL A 167 9.20 17.47 -1.23
N GLU A 168 9.09 18.10 -2.40
CA GLU A 168 8.30 17.57 -3.51
C GLU A 168 8.86 16.25 -4.04
N MET A 169 10.18 16.16 -4.26
CA MET A 169 10.85 14.92 -4.65
C MET A 169 10.65 13.81 -3.63
N PHE A 170 10.73 14.13 -2.33
CA PHE A 170 10.46 13.17 -1.27
C PHE A 170 9.00 12.67 -1.31
N LEU A 171 8.03 13.58 -1.51
CA LEU A 171 6.63 13.23 -1.63
C LEU A 171 6.34 12.36 -2.87
N LEU A 172 6.98 12.65 -4.00
CA LEU A 172 6.89 11.82 -5.22
C LEU A 172 7.38 10.40 -4.96
N VAL A 173 8.52 10.26 -4.29
CA VAL A 173 9.06 8.94 -3.90
C VAL A 173 8.09 8.20 -2.97
N LEU A 174 7.50 8.89 -1.99
CA LEU A 174 6.49 8.28 -1.11
C LEU A 174 5.27 7.80 -1.89
N VAL A 175 4.70 8.63 -2.78
CA VAL A 175 3.57 8.25 -3.63
C VAL A 175 3.92 7.01 -4.46
N PHE A 176 5.13 6.95 -5.03
CA PHE A 176 5.59 5.78 -5.78
C PHE A 176 5.66 4.51 -4.92
N ILE A 177 6.24 4.60 -3.71
CA ILE A 177 6.33 3.47 -2.76
C ILE A 177 4.93 2.98 -2.36
N PHE A 178 4.00 3.90 -2.07
CA PHE A 178 2.61 3.53 -1.75
C PHE A 178 1.86 2.95 -2.96
N GLY A 179 2.18 3.40 -4.18
CA GLY A 179 1.68 2.81 -5.42
C GLY A 179 2.10 1.35 -5.58
N ILE A 180 3.38 1.04 -5.33
CA ILE A 180 3.89 -0.34 -5.31
C ILE A 180 3.18 -1.14 -4.22
N GLN A 181 3.05 -0.60 -3.01
CA GLN A 181 2.34 -1.26 -1.91
C GLN A 181 0.90 -1.63 -2.31
N MET A 182 0.16 -0.72 -2.92
CA MET A 182 -1.20 -0.97 -3.40
C MET A 182 -1.25 -2.07 -4.47
N ALA A 183 -0.32 -2.06 -5.42
CA ALA A 183 -0.23 -3.09 -6.45
C ALA A 183 0.03 -4.48 -5.84
N LEU A 184 0.92 -4.56 -4.83
CA LEU A 184 1.24 -5.81 -4.14
C LEU A 184 0.07 -6.33 -3.31
N ILE A 185 -0.61 -5.47 -2.56
CA ILE A 185 -1.81 -5.86 -1.80
C ILE A 185 -2.90 -6.34 -2.74
N ASN A 186 -3.16 -5.61 -3.84
CA ASN A 186 -4.21 -5.95 -4.80
C ASN A 186 -3.90 -7.28 -5.53
N SER A 187 -2.64 -7.48 -5.96
CA SER A 187 -2.23 -8.75 -6.57
C SER A 187 -2.36 -9.94 -5.60
N THR A 188 -2.05 -9.73 -4.31
CA THR A 188 -2.19 -10.75 -3.27
C THR A 188 -3.66 -11.06 -2.99
N LEU A 189 -4.52 -10.05 -2.91
CA LEU A 189 -5.98 -10.22 -2.76
C LEU A 189 -6.58 -10.98 -3.94
N ASN A 190 -6.21 -10.63 -5.18
CA ASN A 190 -6.69 -11.31 -6.37
C ASN A 190 -6.23 -12.77 -6.42
N ALA A 191 -4.97 -13.05 -6.09
CA ALA A 191 -4.45 -14.41 -6.02
C ALA A 191 -5.22 -15.26 -4.98
N LYS A 192 -5.52 -14.69 -3.79
CA LYS A 192 -6.33 -15.37 -2.77
C LYS A 192 -7.79 -15.57 -3.22
N LEU A 193 -8.36 -14.61 -3.93
CA LEU A 193 -9.73 -14.68 -4.43
C LEU A 193 -9.87 -15.76 -5.52
N ASP A 194 -8.88 -15.89 -6.41
CA ASP A 194 -8.83 -16.94 -7.41
C ASP A 194 -8.63 -18.33 -6.78
N GLN A 195 -7.79 -18.44 -5.74
CA GLN A 195 -7.65 -19.67 -4.97
C GLN A 195 -8.99 -20.09 -4.34
N LEU A 196 -9.69 -19.16 -3.67
CA LEU A 196 -10.99 -19.42 -3.05
C LEU A 196 -12.06 -19.83 -4.08
N LYS A 197 -12.07 -19.19 -5.27
CA LYS A 197 -12.96 -19.59 -6.38
C LYS A 197 -12.67 -21.01 -6.86
N ARG A 198 -11.39 -21.37 -7.04
CA ARG A 198 -10.99 -22.72 -7.46
C ARG A 198 -11.36 -23.77 -6.41
N GLU A 199 -11.14 -23.48 -5.13
CA GLU A 199 -11.54 -24.37 -4.04
C GLU A 199 -13.06 -24.57 -3.97
N LYS A 200 -13.86 -23.51 -4.14
CA LYS A 200 -15.32 -23.63 -4.21
C LYS A 200 -15.76 -24.48 -5.40
N GLN A 201 -15.20 -24.24 -6.59
CA GLN A 201 -15.50 -25.04 -7.78
C GLN A 201 -15.13 -26.51 -7.61
N LEU A 202 -14.02 -26.81 -6.93
CA LEU A 202 -13.64 -28.19 -6.61
C LEU A 202 -14.62 -28.84 -5.63
N ARG A 203 -15.07 -28.10 -4.60
CA ARG A 203 -16.09 -28.59 -3.65
C ARG A 203 -17.44 -28.83 -4.33
N GLU A 204 -17.87 -27.91 -5.20
CA GLU A 204 -19.11 -28.06 -5.98
C GLU A 204 -19.03 -29.23 -6.96
N LYS A 205 -17.91 -29.39 -7.68
CA LYS A 205 -17.66 -30.56 -8.53
C LYS A 205 -17.72 -31.87 -7.74
N ARG A 206 -17.06 -31.91 -6.57
CA ARG A 206 -17.09 -33.09 -5.70
C ARG A 206 -18.52 -33.40 -5.22
N ASN A 207 -19.28 -32.41 -4.79
CA ASN A 207 -20.66 -32.60 -4.37
C ASN A 207 -21.58 -33.03 -5.53
N SER A 208 -21.35 -32.56 -6.76
CA SER A 208 -22.12 -33.01 -7.93
C SER A 208 -21.86 -34.45 -8.34
N VAL A 209 -20.67 -35.00 -8.03
CA VAL A 209 -20.34 -36.41 -8.30
C VAL A 209 -21.05 -37.35 -7.32
N TYR A 210 -21.34 -36.90 -6.09
CA TYR A 210 -22.09 -37.67 -5.10
C TYR A 210 -23.63 -37.58 -5.25
N LEU A 211 -24.12 -36.77 -6.19
CA LEU A 211 -25.54 -36.61 -6.53
C LEU A 211 -25.97 -37.45 -7.75
N VAL A 212 -25.02 -38.13 -8.42
CA VAL A 212 -25.26 -39.09 -9.50
C VAL A 212 -25.33 -40.49 -8.93
#